data_AF-A0A0R3KMW7-F1
#
_entry.id   AF-A0A0R3KMW7-F1
#
_cell.length_a   1.000
_cell.length_b   1.000
_cell.length_c   1.000
_cell.angle_alpha   90.00
_cell.angle_beta   90.00
_cell.angle_gamma   90.00
#
_symmetry.space_group_name_H-M   'P 1'
#
loop_
_entity.id
_entity.type
_entity.pdbx_description
1 polymer ?
#
loop_
_entity_poly.entity_id
_entity_poly.type
_entity_poly.pdbx_seq_one_letter_code
_entity_poly.pdbx_strand_id
1 'polypeptide(L)'
;NVAKQIGSVNIKNLNASAEIKGNVVISARPMIATNWRIEPNLAGQVNLGDTSLNVAGARVNVPAQVKPLIDQNVAEQIALVQARMRNDPTFERNARAQWAKACRSIPLQGAAAGSTMPALWLELRPTRAIAAQPRVDASNLTLTLGIEAETRITPTETKPSCPFPATIAIVPATPGRVSIGVPFDMPFTEINKIVEAQFTGKTFPEDGSGAVDVTVKRASVAASGNRLLISLLVSAKEKKSFLGLGGEADVHIWGKPVLDQAEQTLRLTDIELAVESEAAFGLLGTAARAAIPYLQKTLAEKATVDLKPFAANAQKKIAAMIADFQKNEDGLRVSAEISKLRLASIAFDSKTLRVIAEAEGAINVYVTALPAL
;
A
#
# COMPACT_ATOMS: atom_id res chain seq x y z
N ASN A 1 32.67 -25.36 10.65
CA ASN A 1 33.74 -26.37 10.67
C ASN A 1 33.50 -27.36 11.79
N VAL A 2 32.82 -28.48 11.51
CA VAL A 2 32.68 -29.59 12.46
C VAL A 2 32.98 -30.86 11.68
N ALA A 3 34.21 -31.37 11.81
CA ALA A 3 34.60 -32.66 11.28
C ALA A 3 34.17 -33.74 12.29
N LYS A 4 33.24 -34.61 11.90
CA LYS A 4 32.83 -35.76 12.72
C LYS A 4 33.72 -36.95 12.36
N GLN A 5 34.57 -37.35 13.31
CA GLN A 5 35.41 -38.54 13.24
C GLN A 5 34.52 -39.79 13.27
N ILE A 6 34.57 -40.63 12.23
CA ILE A 6 33.90 -41.93 12.18
C ILE A 6 34.90 -43.00 12.64
N GLY A 7 34.42 -43.90 13.50
CA GLY A 7 35.22 -44.76 14.37
C GLY A 7 36.13 -45.79 13.70
N SER A 8 37.11 -46.24 14.48
CA SER A 8 38.09 -47.26 14.14
C SER A 8 37.50 -48.66 14.23
N VAL A 9 37.64 -49.43 13.14
CA VAL A 9 37.38 -50.88 13.13
C VAL A 9 38.73 -51.59 13.23
N ASN A 10 38.86 -52.50 14.21
CA ASN A 10 40.09 -53.21 14.52
C ASN A 10 40.24 -54.44 13.62
N ILE A 11 41.22 -54.44 12.72
CA ILE A 11 41.61 -55.60 11.89
C ILE A 11 43.07 -55.95 12.23
N LYS A 12 43.29 -57.20 12.66
CA LYS A 12 44.61 -57.70 13.10
C LYS A 12 45.66 -57.58 11.99
N ASN A 13 46.77 -56.92 12.34
CA ASN A 13 48.10 -56.92 11.71
C ASN A 13 48.18 -56.52 10.22
N LEU A 14 47.85 -55.24 9.95
CA LEU A 14 48.47 -54.45 8.89
C LEU A 14 48.37 -52.96 9.30
N ASN A 15 49.49 -52.37 9.74
CA ASN A 15 49.56 -50.94 10.04
C ASN A 15 49.61 -50.15 8.72
N ALA A 16 48.44 -49.94 8.11
CA ALA A 16 48.26 -49.02 7.00
C ALA A 16 47.26 -47.94 7.41
N SER A 17 47.75 -46.77 7.81
CA SER A 17 46.93 -45.58 8.02
C SER A 17 46.74 -44.88 6.67
N ALA A 18 45.49 -44.79 6.21
CA ALA A 18 45.13 -44.10 4.98
C ALA A 18 44.27 -42.88 5.30
N GLU A 19 44.72 -41.69 4.94
CA GLU A 19 43.94 -40.47 5.07
C GLU A 19 43.20 -40.20 3.75
N ILE A 20 41.89 -40.37 3.72
CA ILE A 20 41.06 -40.05 2.55
C ILE A 20 40.68 -38.57 2.64
N LYS A 21 41.27 -37.75 1.76
CA LYS A 21 40.90 -36.32 1.63
C LYS A 21 39.80 -36.17 0.59
N GLY A 22 38.74 -35.46 0.95
CA GLY A 22 37.65 -35.18 0.04
C GLY A 22 36.83 -33.98 0.47
N ASN A 23 36.11 -33.39 -0.48
CA ASN A 23 35.17 -32.30 -0.24
C ASN A 23 33.77 -32.69 -0.74
N VAL A 24 32.76 -32.26 0.01
CA VAL A 24 31.35 -32.37 -0.37
C VAL A 24 30.89 -31.00 -0.83
N VAL A 25 30.44 -30.91 -2.08
CA VAL A 25 29.82 -29.69 -2.64
C VAL A 25 28.31 -29.89 -2.61
N ILE A 26 27.59 -29.00 -1.93
CA ILE A 26 26.12 -28.98 -1.94
C ILE A 26 25.68 -27.79 -2.77
N SER A 27 24.79 -28.03 -3.73
CA SER A 27 24.11 -27.00 -4.50
C SER A 27 22.62 -26.98 -4.16
N ALA A 28 22.01 -25.81 -4.17
CA ALA A 28 20.59 -25.61 -3.86
C ALA A 28 19.91 -24.82 -4.98
N ARG A 29 18.69 -25.22 -5.36
CA ARG A 29 17.83 -24.50 -6.31
C ARG A 29 16.44 -24.28 -5.73
N PRO A 30 16.33 -23.45 -4.68
CA PRO A 30 15.09 -23.33 -3.92
C PRO A 30 13.93 -22.84 -4.79
N MET A 31 12.75 -23.43 -4.59
CA MET A 31 11.50 -23.02 -5.20
C MET A 31 10.45 -22.78 -4.14
N ILE A 32 9.59 -21.78 -4.36
CA ILE A 32 8.40 -21.56 -3.54
C ILE A 32 7.26 -22.38 -4.15
N ALA A 33 6.68 -23.26 -3.34
CA ALA A 33 5.47 -24.00 -3.67
C ALA A 33 4.23 -23.19 -3.28
N THR A 34 3.12 -23.41 -4.00
CA THR A 34 1.88 -22.65 -3.81
C THR A 34 1.24 -22.86 -2.45
N ASN A 35 1.57 -23.95 -1.75
CA ASN A 35 1.08 -24.29 -0.41
C ASN A 35 1.92 -23.66 0.72
N TRP A 36 2.61 -22.56 0.46
CA TRP A 36 3.46 -21.87 1.44
C TRP A 36 4.62 -22.74 1.97
N ARG A 37 5.21 -23.57 1.09
CA ARG A 37 6.41 -24.35 1.40
C ARG A 37 7.58 -23.95 0.51
N ILE A 38 8.78 -24.16 1.03
CA ILE A 38 10.03 -23.97 0.28
C ILE A 38 10.56 -25.35 -0.07
N GLU A 39 10.73 -25.61 -1.36
CA GLU A 39 11.39 -26.80 -1.85
C GLU A 39 12.87 -26.46 -2.09
N PRO A 40 13.81 -26.95 -1.27
CA PRO A 40 15.20 -26.50 -1.33
C PRO A 40 15.95 -27.02 -2.56
N ASN A 41 15.48 -28.13 -3.17
CA ASN A 41 16.09 -28.81 -4.32
C ASN A 41 17.62 -28.91 -4.19
N LEU A 42 18.05 -29.64 -3.15
CA LEU A 42 19.45 -29.83 -2.84
C LEU A 42 20.03 -30.96 -3.71
N ALA A 43 21.27 -30.79 -4.14
CA ALA A 43 22.07 -31.82 -4.77
C ALA A 43 23.48 -31.81 -4.19
N GLY A 44 24.03 -32.99 -3.94
CA GLY A 44 25.37 -33.18 -3.38
C GLY A 44 26.30 -33.85 -4.37
N GLN A 45 27.55 -33.37 -4.41
CA GLN A 45 28.63 -34.01 -5.15
C GLN A 45 29.81 -34.23 -4.21
N VAL A 46 30.27 -35.48 -4.12
CA VAL A 46 31.46 -35.85 -3.36
C VAL A 46 32.64 -35.94 -4.31
N ASN A 47 33.67 -35.15 -4.02
CA ASN A 47 34.95 -35.20 -4.72
C ASN A 47 35.98 -35.78 -3.74
N LEU A 48 36.55 -36.94 -4.10
CA LEU A 48 37.61 -37.58 -3.32
C LEU A 48 38.93 -37.35 -4.06
N GLY A 49 39.98 -36.95 -3.34
CA GLY A 49 41.32 -36.81 -3.88
C GLY A 49 41.94 -38.18 -4.18
N ASP A 50 42.82 -38.22 -5.19
CA ASP A 50 43.55 -39.43 -5.55
C ASP A 50 44.47 -39.88 -4.41
N THR A 51 43.99 -40.84 -3.64
CA THR A 51 44.75 -41.47 -2.56
C THR A 51 44.93 -42.94 -2.93
N SER A 52 46.11 -43.28 -3.47
CA SER A 52 46.44 -44.67 -3.78
C SER A 52 47.24 -45.28 -2.64
N LEU A 53 46.78 -46.42 -2.12
CA LEU A 53 47.54 -47.23 -1.17
C LEU A 53 48.24 -48.37 -1.89
N ASN A 54 49.49 -48.66 -1.51
CA ASN A 54 50.17 -49.88 -1.96
C ASN A 54 50.00 -50.95 -0.87
N VAL A 55 49.28 -52.02 -1.20
CA VAL A 55 49.10 -53.18 -0.32
C VAL A 55 49.75 -54.38 -0.99
N ALA A 56 50.79 -54.96 -0.38
CA ALA A 56 51.53 -56.10 -0.92
C ALA A 56 52.01 -55.93 -2.39
N GLY A 57 52.42 -54.71 -2.77
CA GLY A 57 52.90 -54.38 -4.12
C GLY A 57 51.79 -54.06 -5.15
N ALA A 58 50.52 -54.21 -4.80
CA ALA A 58 49.39 -53.81 -5.64
C ALA A 58 48.91 -52.40 -5.29
N ARG A 59 48.75 -51.54 -6.30
CA ARG A 59 48.18 -50.19 -6.15
C ARG A 59 46.66 -50.30 -6.04
N VAL A 60 46.12 -49.98 -4.88
CA VAL A 60 44.67 -49.96 -4.61
C VAL A 60 44.17 -48.52 -4.66
N ASN A 61 43.26 -48.23 -5.60
CA ASN A 61 42.52 -46.98 -5.63
C ASN A 61 41.36 -47.09 -4.62
N VAL A 62 41.62 -46.70 -3.38
CA VAL A 62 40.64 -46.75 -2.29
C VAL A 62 39.44 -45.83 -2.57
N PRO A 63 39.60 -44.59 -3.08
CA PRO A 63 38.47 -43.74 -3.45
C PRO A 63 37.44 -44.41 -4.36
N ALA A 64 37.89 -45.15 -5.39
CA ALA A 64 36.98 -45.83 -6.32
C ALA A 64 36.08 -46.89 -5.65
N GLN A 65 36.55 -47.51 -4.56
CA GLN A 65 35.81 -48.56 -3.85
C GLN A 65 34.88 -47.99 -2.77
N VAL A 66 35.25 -46.89 -2.11
CA VAL A 66 34.45 -46.31 -1.02
C VAL A 66 33.50 -45.21 -1.50
N LYS A 67 33.75 -44.61 -2.67
CA LYS A 67 32.93 -43.51 -3.21
C LYS A 67 31.43 -43.84 -3.28
N PRO A 68 30.98 -45.03 -3.75
CA PRO A 68 29.55 -45.33 -3.80
C PRO A 68 28.88 -45.32 -2.42
N LEU A 69 29.56 -45.82 -1.38
CA LEU A 69 29.05 -45.81 -0.01
C LEU A 69 29.00 -44.39 0.56
N ILE A 70 30.01 -43.56 0.26
CA ILE A 70 30.03 -42.15 0.69
C ILE A 70 28.93 -41.36 -0.04
N ASP A 71 28.78 -41.56 -1.35
CA ASP A 71 27.74 -40.92 -2.16
C ASP A 71 26.34 -41.27 -1.63
N GLN A 72 26.09 -42.55 -1.31
CA GLN A 72 24.83 -42.99 -0.73
C GLN A 72 24.56 -42.33 0.62
N ASN A 73 25.52 -42.36 1.54
CA ASN A 73 25.38 -41.72 2.85
C ASN A 73 25.11 -40.22 2.71
N VAL A 74 25.82 -39.53 1.81
CA VAL A 74 25.61 -38.11 1.53
C VAL A 74 24.21 -37.87 0.96
N ALA A 75 23.75 -38.69 0.02
CA ALA A 75 22.40 -38.58 -0.54
C ALA A 75 21.30 -38.78 0.52
N GLU A 76 21.46 -39.75 1.42
CA GLU A 76 20.52 -39.98 2.53
C GLU A 76 20.48 -38.79 3.49
N GLN A 77 21.63 -38.23 3.86
CA GLN A 77 21.68 -37.02 4.70
C GLN A 77 21.04 -35.83 4.01
N ILE A 78 21.28 -35.64 2.71
CA ILE A 78 20.65 -34.58 1.93
C ILE A 78 19.13 -34.78 1.89
N ALA A 79 18.65 -36.00 1.67
CA ALA A 79 17.22 -36.30 1.66
C ALA A 79 16.54 -35.97 3.00
N LEU A 80 17.18 -36.29 4.13
CA LEU A 80 16.68 -35.92 5.46
C LEU A 80 16.60 -34.40 5.64
N VAL A 81 17.64 -33.66 5.24
CA VAL A 81 17.67 -32.20 5.31
C VAL A 81 16.60 -31.59 4.41
N GLN A 82 16.45 -32.09 3.18
CA GLN A 82 15.41 -31.64 2.25
C GLN A 82 14.01 -31.87 2.80
N ALA A 83 13.75 -33.04 3.39
CA ALA A 83 12.46 -33.36 3.99
C ALA A 83 12.15 -32.44 5.18
N ARG A 84 13.13 -32.17 6.04
CA ARG A 84 12.97 -31.24 7.17
C ARG A 84 12.66 -29.82 6.69
N MET A 85 13.43 -29.31 5.73
CA MET A 85 13.23 -27.97 5.16
C MET A 85 11.88 -27.83 4.45
N ARG A 86 11.49 -28.83 3.65
CA ARG A 86 10.20 -28.84 2.93
C ARG A 86 9.01 -28.82 3.89
N ASN A 87 9.13 -29.49 5.04
CA ASN A 87 8.06 -29.61 6.03
C ASN A 87 8.08 -28.49 7.09
N ASP A 88 9.06 -27.59 7.06
CA ASP A 88 9.13 -26.45 7.99
C ASP A 88 8.03 -25.42 7.69
N PRO A 89 7.13 -25.10 8.65
CA PRO A 89 6.07 -24.12 8.46
C PRO A 89 6.51 -22.68 8.73
N THR A 90 7.79 -22.41 8.99
CA THR A 90 8.30 -21.08 9.33
C THR A 90 7.99 -20.04 8.26
N PHE A 91 8.08 -20.40 6.98
CA PHE A 91 7.72 -19.51 5.88
C PHE A 91 6.23 -19.09 5.95
N GLU A 92 5.31 -20.05 6.09
CA GLU A 92 3.88 -19.76 6.24
C GLU A 92 3.58 -18.94 7.51
N ARG A 93 4.18 -19.30 8.65
CA ARG A 93 3.96 -18.61 9.93
C ARG A 93 4.39 -17.14 9.87
N ASN A 94 5.57 -16.87 9.29
CA ASN A 94 6.06 -15.51 9.13
C ASN A 94 5.18 -14.73 8.16
N ALA A 95 4.74 -15.34 7.05
CA ALA A 95 3.80 -14.71 6.14
C ALA A 95 2.45 -14.41 6.79
N ARG A 96 1.90 -15.30 7.63
CA ARG A 96 0.69 -15.04 8.42
C ARG A 96 0.84 -13.86 9.36
N ALA A 97 1.98 -13.74 10.03
CA ALA A 97 2.26 -12.61 10.92
C ALA A 97 2.27 -11.29 10.13
N GLN A 98 2.93 -11.25 8.97
CA GLN A 98 2.95 -10.05 8.13
C GLN A 98 1.59 -9.73 7.51
N TRP A 99 0.82 -10.75 7.10
CA TRP A 99 -0.54 -10.60 6.62
C TRP A 99 -1.46 -9.98 7.68
N ALA A 100 -1.36 -10.45 8.93
CA ALA A 100 -2.10 -9.89 10.06
C ALA A 100 -1.69 -8.44 10.36
N LYS A 101 -0.39 -8.12 10.28
CA LYS A 101 0.10 -6.73 10.43
C LYS A 101 -0.42 -5.81 9.31
N ALA A 102 -0.60 -6.34 8.09
CA ALA A 102 -1.15 -5.60 6.95
C ALA A 102 -2.68 -5.42 7.02
N CYS A 103 -3.42 -6.35 7.63
CA CYS A 103 -4.87 -6.27 7.77
C CYS A 103 -5.28 -5.34 8.92
N ARG A 104 -5.43 -4.04 8.64
CA ARG A 104 -5.77 -3.05 9.68
C ARG A 104 -6.38 -1.77 9.13
N SER A 105 -6.93 -0.97 10.04
CA SER A 105 -7.35 0.41 9.78
C SER A 105 -6.32 1.36 10.38
N ILE A 106 -5.79 2.28 9.57
CA ILE A 106 -4.70 3.19 9.92
C ILE A 106 -5.24 4.61 10.03
N PRO A 107 -5.09 5.31 11.17
CA PRO A 107 -5.58 6.68 11.31
C PRO A 107 -4.81 7.66 10.40
N LEU A 108 -5.55 8.54 9.73
CA LEU A 108 -5.07 9.67 8.94
C LEU A 108 -5.18 10.98 9.76
N GLN A 109 -4.56 12.08 9.31
CA GLN A 109 -4.67 13.36 10.03
C GLN A 109 -6.13 13.84 10.09
N GLY A 110 -6.55 14.38 11.23
CA GLY A 110 -7.96 14.60 11.58
C GLY A 110 -8.43 13.77 12.79
N ALA A 111 -7.72 12.67 13.10
CA ALA A 111 -8.02 11.82 14.26
C ALA A 111 -7.35 12.28 15.57
N ALA A 112 -6.61 13.39 15.56
CA ALA A 112 -5.95 13.94 16.74
C ALA A 112 -6.83 15.01 17.39
N ALA A 113 -6.84 15.09 18.72
CA ALA A 113 -7.60 16.11 19.45
C ALA A 113 -7.18 17.52 18.99
N GLY A 114 -8.13 18.33 18.53
CA GLY A 114 -7.92 19.73 18.11
C GLY A 114 -7.76 19.97 16.60
N SER A 115 -7.86 18.94 15.74
CA SER A 115 -7.85 19.16 14.29
C SER A 115 -9.22 19.63 13.76
N THR A 116 -9.21 20.63 12.89
CA THR A 116 -10.39 21.11 12.14
C THR A 116 -10.78 20.21 10.96
N MET A 117 -9.95 19.20 10.65
CA MET A 117 -10.24 18.19 9.63
C MET A 117 -10.93 16.98 10.26
N PRO A 118 -11.88 16.34 9.54
CA PRO A 118 -12.59 15.16 10.03
C PRO A 118 -11.63 13.99 10.28
N ALA A 119 -11.93 13.19 11.30
CA ALA A 119 -11.17 11.98 11.57
C ALA A 119 -11.37 10.98 10.43
N LEU A 120 -10.27 10.54 9.82
CA LEU A 120 -10.27 9.61 8.70
C LEU A 120 -9.35 8.43 9.02
N TRP A 121 -9.70 7.25 8.51
CA TRP A 121 -8.94 6.03 8.65
C TRP A 121 -8.78 5.33 7.29
N LEU A 122 -7.57 4.92 6.96
CA LEU A 122 -7.23 4.07 5.82
C LEU A 122 -7.36 2.60 6.22
N GLU A 123 -8.41 1.93 5.79
CA GLU A 123 -8.52 0.48 5.84
C GLU A 123 -7.65 -0.14 4.75
N LEU A 124 -6.75 -1.04 5.14
CA LEU A 124 -5.93 -1.88 4.28
C LEU A 124 -6.39 -3.33 4.43
N ARG A 125 -6.91 -3.90 3.34
CA ARG A 125 -7.43 -5.27 3.29
C ARG A 125 -6.67 -6.09 2.25
N PRO A 126 -5.65 -6.86 2.66
CA PRO A 126 -5.00 -7.82 1.78
C PRO A 126 -6.01 -8.85 1.24
N THR A 127 -5.99 -9.09 -0.06
CA THR A 127 -6.90 -10.01 -0.77
C THR A 127 -6.15 -11.16 -1.45
N ARG A 128 -4.89 -10.95 -1.84
CA ARG A 128 -4.06 -11.99 -2.47
C ARG A 128 -2.61 -11.90 -2.04
N ALA A 129 -1.95 -13.05 -1.91
CA ALA A 129 -0.50 -13.14 -1.73
C ALA A 129 0.16 -13.60 -3.03
N ILE A 130 1.28 -12.98 -3.39
CA ILE A 130 2.05 -13.29 -4.58
C ILE A 130 3.54 -13.48 -4.24
N ALA A 131 4.25 -14.29 -5.02
CA ALA A 131 5.70 -14.45 -4.91
C ALA A 131 6.34 -14.62 -6.28
N ALA A 132 7.60 -14.21 -6.40
CA ALA A 132 8.45 -14.64 -7.50
C ALA A 132 9.32 -15.83 -7.05
N GLN A 133 9.72 -16.68 -7.99
CA GLN A 133 10.65 -17.76 -7.66
C GLN A 133 11.99 -17.20 -7.13
N PRO A 134 12.59 -17.84 -6.13
CA PRO A 134 13.84 -17.37 -5.53
C PRO A 134 14.97 -17.25 -6.54
N ARG A 135 15.85 -16.28 -6.34
CA ARG A 135 17.09 -16.15 -7.12
C ARG A 135 18.30 -16.39 -6.21
N VAL A 136 19.21 -17.24 -6.68
CA VAL A 136 20.49 -17.48 -6.02
C VAL A 136 21.57 -16.76 -6.83
N ASP A 137 22.28 -15.85 -6.20
CA ASP A 137 23.50 -15.23 -6.75
C ASP A 137 24.75 -15.71 -5.98
N ALA A 138 25.90 -15.10 -6.24
CA ALA A 138 27.18 -15.54 -5.68
C ALA A 138 27.24 -15.48 -4.14
N SER A 139 26.40 -14.69 -3.48
CA SER A 139 26.42 -14.52 -2.02
C SER A 139 25.06 -14.51 -1.35
N ASN A 140 23.97 -14.35 -2.09
CA ASN A 140 22.64 -14.16 -1.53
C ASN A 140 21.56 -15.06 -2.15
N LEU A 141 20.61 -15.45 -1.30
CA LEU A 141 19.31 -15.96 -1.71
C LEU A 141 18.30 -14.82 -1.62
N THR A 142 17.75 -14.40 -2.77
CA THR A 142 16.72 -13.37 -2.83
C THR A 142 15.33 -14.00 -2.93
N LEU A 143 14.49 -13.69 -1.95
CA LEU A 143 13.07 -14.06 -1.93
C LEU A 143 12.23 -12.80 -2.16
N THR A 144 11.29 -12.86 -3.10
CA THR A 144 10.40 -11.73 -3.39
C THR A 144 8.96 -12.12 -3.11
N LEU A 145 8.35 -11.42 -2.16
CA LEU A 145 6.97 -11.58 -1.73
C LEU A 145 6.21 -10.28 -1.98
N GLY A 146 4.93 -10.41 -2.29
CA GLY A 146 4.02 -9.29 -2.45
C GLY A 146 2.63 -9.63 -1.94
N ILE A 147 1.85 -8.58 -1.71
CA ILE A 147 0.42 -8.68 -1.44
C ILE A 147 -0.32 -7.80 -2.43
N GLU A 148 -1.48 -8.26 -2.87
CA GLU A 148 -2.51 -7.38 -3.42
C GLU A 148 -3.47 -7.06 -2.29
N ALA A 149 -3.80 -5.79 -2.17
CA ALA A 149 -4.69 -5.31 -1.14
C ALA A 149 -5.68 -4.32 -1.73
N GLU A 150 -6.91 -4.42 -1.28
CA GLU A 150 -7.86 -3.35 -1.42
C GLU A 150 -7.65 -2.35 -0.31
N THR A 151 -7.84 -1.08 -0.61
CA THR A 151 -7.80 -0.04 0.41
C THR A 151 -9.08 0.79 0.34
N ARG A 152 -9.45 1.43 1.44
CA ARG A 152 -10.55 2.39 1.49
C ARG A 152 -10.33 3.37 2.61
N ILE A 153 -10.72 4.62 2.43
CA ILE A 153 -10.73 5.60 3.52
C ILE A 153 -12.14 5.74 4.07
N THR A 154 -12.23 5.79 5.39
CA THR A 154 -13.48 5.75 6.15
C THR A 154 -13.47 6.82 7.24
N PRO A 155 -14.64 7.36 7.64
CA PRO A 155 -14.76 8.37 8.69
C PRO A 155 -14.73 7.80 10.11
N THR A 156 -14.53 6.49 10.27
CA THR A 156 -14.48 5.78 11.56
C THR A 156 -13.54 4.59 11.44
N GLU A 157 -12.84 4.24 12.52
CA GLU A 157 -11.99 3.04 12.53
C GLU A 157 -12.78 1.78 12.20
N THR A 158 -12.22 0.95 11.33
CA THR A 158 -12.82 -0.32 10.91
C THR A 158 -11.96 -1.52 11.33
N LYS A 159 -12.57 -2.70 11.35
CA LYS A 159 -11.85 -3.97 11.56
C LYS A 159 -12.01 -4.83 10.30
N PRO A 160 -11.10 -4.71 9.32
CA PRO A 160 -11.20 -5.51 8.10
C PRO A 160 -11.05 -6.99 8.41
N SER A 161 -11.82 -7.84 7.72
CA SER A 161 -11.63 -9.29 7.73
C SER A 161 -10.73 -9.68 6.57
N CYS A 162 -9.52 -10.17 6.86
CA CYS A 162 -8.54 -10.59 5.85
C CYS A 162 -8.12 -12.05 6.10
N PRO A 163 -8.89 -13.05 5.62
CA PRO A 163 -8.49 -14.44 5.76
C PRO A 163 -7.13 -14.66 5.08
N PHE A 164 -6.22 -15.35 5.77
CA PHE A 164 -4.94 -15.71 5.17
C PHE A 164 -5.18 -16.69 4.01
N PRO A 165 -4.65 -16.44 2.81
CA PRO A 165 -4.97 -17.25 1.65
C PRO A 165 -4.30 -18.62 1.76
N ALA A 166 -5.04 -19.68 1.44
CA ALA A 166 -4.53 -21.05 1.49
C ALA A 166 -3.36 -21.29 0.51
N THR A 167 -3.27 -20.47 -0.54
CA THR A 167 -2.22 -20.56 -1.56
C THR A 167 -1.57 -19.21 -1.84
N ILE A 168 -0.27 -19.23 -2.12
CA ILE A 168 0.47 -18.10 -2.69
C ILE A 168 0.56 -18.24 -4.21
N ALA A 169 0.28 -17.16 -4.96
CA ALA A 169 0.38 -17.17 -6.41
C ALA A 169 1.81 -16.89 -6.87
N ILE A 170 2.36 -17.75 -7.71
CA ILE A 170 3.70 -17.54 -8.28
C ILE A 170 3.57 -16.70 -9.54
N VAL A 171 4.22 -15.54 -9.57
CA VAL A 171 4.21 -14.60 -10.69
C VAL A 171 5.62 -14.42 -11.27
N PRO A 172 5.75 -13.98 -12.54
CA PRO A 172 7.05 -13.63 -13.09
C PRO A 172 7.72 -12.55 -12.24
N ALA A 173 9.03 -12.68 -12.04
CA ALA A 173 9.81 -11.70 -11.30
C ALA A 173 9.68 -10.32 -11.95
N THR A 174 8.89 -9.46 -11.31
CA THR A 174 8.73 -8.06 -11.69
C THR A 174 9.58 -7.23 -10.74
N PRO A 175 10.21 -6.13 -11.19
CA PRO A 175 10.82 -5.17 -10.27
C PRO A 175 9.76 -4.79 -9.24
N GLY A 176 10.10 -4.90 -7.95
CA GLY A 176 9.15 -4.82 -6.84
C GLY A 176 8.40 -3.50 -6.84
N ARG A 177 7.31 -3.42 -7.61
CA ARG A 177 6.43 -2.27 -7.71
C ARG A 177 5.25 -2.52 -6.79
N VAL A 178 5.19 -1.77 -5.71
CA VAL A 178 3.98 -1.57 -4.92
C VAL A 178 3.11 -0.61 -5.71
N SER A 179 1.88 -1.02 -6.06
CA SER A 179 0.86 -0.12 -6.59
C SER A 179 -0.34 -0.17 -5.63
N ILE A 180 -0.61 0.93 -4.93
CA ILE A 180 -1.72 1.02 -3.97
C ILE A 180 -2.77 1.95 -4.55
N GLY A 181 -3.91 1.39 -4.97
CA GLY A 181 -5.10 2.14 -5.33
C GLY A 181 -5.97 2.41 -4.09
N VAL A 182 -6.00 3.64 -3.61
CA VAL A 182 -6.77 4.09 -2.44
C VAL A 182 -8.00 4.90 -2.85
N PRO A 183 -9.21 4.32 -2.86
CA PRO A 183 -10.44 5.08 -2.89
C PRO A 183 -10.67 5.81 -1.56
N PHE A 184 -10.88 7.12 -1.67
CA PHE A 184 -11.24 8.06 -0.63
C PHE A 184 -12.74 8.28 -0.74
N ASP A 185 -13.54 7.53 0.01
CA ASP A 185 -14.98 7.70 0.06
C ASP A 185 -15.33 8.67 1.19
N MET A 186 -15.57 9.93 0.85
CA MET A 186 -16.01 10.94 1.81
C MET A 186 -17.54 11.01 1.81
N PRO A 187 -18.20 10.71 2.95
CA PRO A 187 -19.63 10.96 3.07
C PRO A 187 -19.93 12.44 2.93
N PHE A 188 -21.06 12.79 2.29
CA PHE A 188 -21.47 14.19 2.17
C PHE A 188 -21.64 14.88 3.54
N THR A 189 -21.93 14.12 4.60
CA THR A 189 -21.98 14.66 5.97
C THR A 189 -20.64 15.24 6.42
N GLU A 190 -19.51 14.62 6.07
CA GLU A 190 -18.17 15.12 6.40
C GLU A 190 -17.75 16.25 5.46
N ILE A 191 -18.12 16.15 4.17
CA ILE A 191 -17.89 17.23 3.20
C ILE A 191 -18.60 18.50 3.64
N ASN A 192 -19.84 18.38 4.14
CA ASN A 192 -20.62 19.52 4.60
C ASN A 192 -19.96 20.24 5.78
N LYS A 193 -19.34 19.52 6.73
CA LYS A 193 -18.58 20.17 7.81
C LYS A 193 -17.41 21.02 7.28
N ILE A 194 -16.69 20.50 6.29
CA ILE A 194 -15.56 21.22 5.67
C ILE A 194 -16.07 22.46 4.93
N VAL A 195 -17.14 22.30 4.14
CA VAL A 195 -17.74 23.39 3.36
C VAL A 195 -18.32 24.46 4.27
N GLU A 196 -19.06 24.09 5.31
CA GLU A 196 -19.59 25.03 6.30
C GLU A 196 -18.46 25.81 6.99
N ALA A 197 -17.40 25.13 7.43
CA ALA A 197 -16.25 25.79 8.07
C ALA A 197 -15.51 26.76 7.13
N GLN A 198 -15.56 26.52 5.81
CA GLN A 198 -14.88 27.35 4.82
C GLN A 198 -15.71 28.54 4.35
N PHE A 199 -17.03 28.45 4.31
CA PHE A 199 -17.88 29.46 3.69
C PHE A 199 -18.78 30.22 4.67
N THR A 200 -19.23 29.59 5.75
CA THR A 200 -20.17 30.23 6.68
C THR A 200 -19.54 31.45 7.34
N GLY A 201 -20.25 32.58 7.30
CA GLY A 201 -19.80 33.87 7.85
C GLY A 201 -18.89 34.67 6.91
N LYS A 202 -18.43 34.10 5.78
CA LYS A 202 -17.70 34.87 4.78
C LYS A 202 -18.63 35.81 4.02
N THR A 203 -18.14 37.03 3.79
CA THR A 203 -18.86 38.08 3.06
C THR A 203 -18.13 38.38 1.77
N PHE A 204 -18.88 38.38 0.66
CA PHE A 204 -18.38 38.64 -0.68
C PHE A 204 -18.99 39.94 -1.24
N PRO A 205 -18.24 40.67 -2.09
CA PRO A 205 -16.84 40.42 -2.43
C PRO A 205 -15.90 40.81 -1.27
N GLU A 206 -14.83 40.03 -1.08
CA GLU A 206 -13.95 40.13 0.11
C GLU A 206 -13.18 41.45 0.18
N ASP A 207 -12.92 42.07 -0.97
CA ASP A 207 -12.28 43.38 -1.10
C ASP A 207 -13.23 44.56 -0.81
N GLY A 208 -14.49 44.26 -0.49
CA GLY A 208 -15.53 45.24 -0.26
C GLY A 208 -15.98 45.97 -1.52
N SER A 209 -15.51 45.57 -2.71
CA SER A 209 -15.83 46.21 -3.98
C SER A 209 -17.20 45.77 -4.49
N GLY A 210 -18.27 46.43 -4.06
CA GLY A 210 -19.61 46.02 -4.52
C GLY A 210 -20.70 46.94 -4.03
N ALA A 211 -21.82 46.96 -4.75
CA ALA A 211 -23.02 47.66 -4.32
C ALA A 211 -23.76 46.92 -3.18
N VAL A 212 -23.47 45.62 -3.01
CA VAL A 212 -24.14 44.69 -2.10
C VAL A 212 -23.10 43.83 -1.39
N ASP A 213 -23.25 43.63 -0.09
CA ASP A 213 -22.54 42.60 0.68
C ASP A 213 -23.36 41.31 0.69
N VAL A 214 -22.75 40.19 0.30
CA VAL A 214 -23.36 38.87 0.30
C VAL A 214 -22.67 38.00 1.33
N THR A 215 -23.33 37.75 2.46
CA THR A 215 -22.82 36.90 3.54
C THR A 215 -23.41 35.50 3.43
N VAL A 216 -22.56 34.48 3.41
CA VAL A 216 -23.01 33.08 3.42
C VAL A 216 -23.42 32.68 4.84
N LYS A 217 -24.68 32.30 5.03
CA LYS A 217 -25.24 31.82 6.30
C LYS A 217 -25.16 30.31 6.47
N ARG A 218 -25.26 29.57 5.36
CA ARG A 218 -25.15 28.11 5.34
C ARG A 218 -24.62 27.68 3.99
N ALA A 219 -23.85 26.60 3.97
CA ALA A 219 -23.35 26.00 2.74
C ALA A 219 -23.38 24.48 2.86
N SER A 220 -23.91 23.79 1.86
CA SER A 220 -23.99 22.32 1.85
C SER A 220 -23.77 21.77 0.45
N VAL A 221 -23.39 20.51 0.38
CA VAL A 221 -23.12 19.75 -0.84
C VAL A 221 -23.86 18.42 -0.76
N ALA A 222 -24.55 18.06 -1.84
CA ALA A 222 -25.23 16.79 -1.99
C ALA A 222 -25.06 16.23 -3.40
N ALA A 223 -25.26 14.93 -3.59
CA ALA A 223 -25.40 14.36 -4.92
C ALA A 223 -26.77 14.70 -5.51
N SER A 224 -26.79 15.08 -6.79
CA SER A 224 -28.00 15.34 -7.58
C SER A 224 -27.86 14.66 -8.93
N GLY A 225 -28.23 13.38 -9.00
CA GLY A 225 -28.03 12.56 -10.19
C GLY A 225 -26.55 12.37 -10.50
N ASN A 226 -26.11 12.79 -11.68
CA ASN A 226 -24.71 12.78 -12.13
C ASN A 226 -23.99 14.13 -11.93
N ARG A 227 -24.52 14.99 -11.05
CA ARG A 227 -23.92 16.28 -10.64
C ARG A 227 -23.89 16.39 -9.12
N LEU A 228 -23.07 17.29 -8.61
CA LEU A 228 -23.15 17.79 -7.23
C LEU A 228 -24.09 18.99 -7.20
N LEU A 229 -24.93 19.07 -6.18
CA LEU A 229 -25.72 20.24 -5.81
C LEU A 229 -25.05 20.92 -4.63
N ILE A 230 -24.57 22.14 -4.83
CA ILE A 230 -24.12 23.04 -3.76
C ILE A 230 -25.28 23.98 -3.44
N SER A 231 -25.73 24.00 -2.19
CA SER A 231 -26.80 24.88 -1.73
C SER A 231 -26.23 25.88 -0.73
N LEU A 232 -26.39 27.17 -1.05
CA LEU A 232 -25.92 28.27 -0.23
C LEU A 232 -27.11 29.11 0.22
N LEU A 233 -27.33 29.22 1.53
CA LEU A 233 -28.21 30.25 2.08
C LEU A 233 -27.38 31.51 2.24
N VAL A 234 -27.74 32.57 1.51
CA VAL A 234 -27.02 33.83 1.53
C VAL A 234 -27.91 34.97 2.01
N SER A 235 -27.30 35.94 2.69
CA SER A 235 -27.91 37.19 3.09
C SER A 235 -27.28 38.32 2.31
N ALA A 236 -28.08 39.01 1.50
CA ALA A 236 -27.65 40.17 0.73
C ALA A 236 -28.05 41.46 1.45
N LYS A 237 -27.12 42.42 1.55
CA LYS A 237 -27.36 43.75 2.14
C LYS A 237 -26.81 44.85 1.25
N GLU A 238 -27.63 45.82 0.86
CA GLU A 238 -27.18 46.97 0.06
C GLU A 238 -26.31 47.92 0.89
N LYS A 239 -25.15 48.33 0.34
CA LYS A 239 -24.23 49.25 1.03
C LYS A 239 -24.69 50.70 1.02
N LYS A 240 -25.34 51.14 -0.06
CA LYS A 240 -25.68 52.55 -0.31
C LYS A 240 -27.15 52.92 -0.02
N SER A 241 -27.93 51.98 0.52
CA SER A 241 -29.36 52.20 0.77
C SER A 241 -29.57 52.83 2.14
N PHE A 242 -30.25 54.00 2.19
CA PHE A 242 -30.61 54.71 3.42
C PHE A 242 -31.54 53.89 4.34
N LEU A 243 -32.25 52.89 3.78
CA LEU A 243 -33.20 52.04 4.48
C LEU A 243 -32.63 50.65 4.87
N GLY A 244 -31.38 50.35 4.50
CA GLY A 244 -30.76 49.05 4.81
C GLY A 244 -31.50 47.85 4.22
N LEU A 245 -32.06 47.98 3.01
CA LEU A 245 -32.79 46.91 2.34
C LEU A 245 -31.87 45.71 2.10
N GLY A 246 -32.31 44.54 2.56
CA GLY A 246 -31.61 43.28 2.44
C GLY A 246 -32.60 42.12 2.45
N GLY A 247 -32.14 40.97 1.99
CA GLY A 247 -32.98 39.78 1.86
C GLY A 247 -32.15 38.51 1.86
N GLU A 248 -32.82 37.40 2.17
CA GLU A 248 -32.25 36.06 2.08
C GLU A 248 -32.60 35.41 0.74
N ALA A 249 -31.67 34.58 0.27
CA ALA A 249 -31.85 33.79 -0.93
C ALA A 249 -31.12 32.45 -0.78
N ASP A 250 -31.73 31.40 -1.29
CA ASP A 250 -31.09 30.12 -1.53
C ASP A 250 -30.50 30.11 -2.94
N VAL A 251 -29.19 29.90 -3.02
CA VAL A 251 -28.46 29.76 -4.27
C VAL A 251 -28.12 28.29 -4.43
N HIS A 252 -28.71 27.67 -5.45
CA HIS A 252 -28.46 26.29 -5.82
C HIS A 252 -27.55 26.23 -7.05
N ILE A 253 -26.46 25.49 -6.92
CA ILE A 253 -25.45 25.35 -7.97
C ILE A 253 -25.30 23.87 -8.27
N TRP A 254 -25.63 23.46 -9.49
CA TRP A 254 -25.35 22.11 -9.97
C TRP A 254 -24.07 22.12 -10.79
N GLY A 255 -23.20 21.15 -10.60
CA GLY A 255 -22.02 20.99 -11.45
C GLY A 255 -21.46 19.59 -11.39
N LYS A 256 -20.75 19.18 -12.44
CA LYS A 256 -20.08 17.89 -12.50
C LYS A 256 -18.67 18.02 -11.91
N PRO A 257 -18.32 17.24 -10.86
CA PRO A 257 -16.97 17.25 -10.33
C PRO A 257 -16.03 16.50 -11.29
N VAL A 258 -14.94 17.15 -11.69
CA VAL A 258 -13.92 16.59 -12.58
C VAL A 258 -12.54 16.80 -11.94
N LEU A 259 -11.75 15.74 -11.92
CA LEU A 259 -10.36 15.77 -11.50
C LEU A 259 -9.47 16.16 -12.68
N ASP A 260 -8.75 17.26 -12.55
CA ASP A 260 -7.60 17.54 -13.41
C ASP A 260 -6.40 16.75 -12.87
N GLN A 261 -6.02 15.68 -13.58
CA GLN A 261 -4.93 14.81 -13.17
C GLN A 261 -3.56 15.50 -13.27
N ALA A 262 -3.37 16.42 -14.21
CA ALA A 262 -2.08 17.09 -14.42
C ALA A 262 -1.85 18.12 -13.31
N GLU A 263 -2.87 18.94 -13.05
CA GLU A 263 -2.80 19.97 -12.02
C GLU A 263 -3.11 19.45 -10.61
N GLN A 264 -3.61 18.22 -10.48
CA GLN A 264 -4.09 17.64 -9.22
C GLN A 264 -5.13 18.56 -8.55
N THR A 265 -6.07 19.09 -9.33
CA THR A 265 -7.15 19.97 -8.85
C THR A 265 -8.52 19.34 -9.07
N LEU A 266 -9.41 19.51 -8.10
CA LEU A 266 -10.83 19.20 -8.27
C LEU A 266 -11.54 20.44 -8.78
N ARG A 267 -12.24 20.32 -9.91
CA ARG A 267 -12.99 21.42 -10.54
C ARG A 267 -14.45 21.02 -10.74
N LEU A 268 -15.34 22.00 -10.77
CA LEU A 268 -16.73 21.81 -11.21
C LEU A 268 -16.88 22.28 -12.67
N THR A 269 -17.38 21.40 -13.53
CA THR A 269 -17.75 21.69 -14.92
C THR A 269 -19.27 21.64 -15.09
N ASP A 270 -19.79 22.06 -16.24
CA ASP A 270 -21.22 22.02 -16.56
C ASP A 270 -22.09 22.68 -15.47
N ILE A 271 -21.65 23.87 -15.03
CA ILE A 271 -22.26 24.58 -13.91
C ILE A 271 -23.60 25.19 -14.35
N GLU A 272 -24.65 24.85 -13.61
CA GLU A 272 -25.97 25.46 -13.68
C GLU A 272 -26.29 26.12 -12.34
N LEU A 273 -26.97 27.25 -12.37
CA LEU A 273 -27.26 28.04 -11.17
C LEU A 273 -28.73 28.44 -11.16
N ALA A 274 -29.39 28.17 -10.05
CA ALA A 274 -30.72 28.68 -9.73
C ALA A 274 -30.64 29.53 -8.46
N VAL A 275 -31.39 30.63 -8.43
CA VAL A 275 -31.56 31.47 -7.24
C VAL A 275 -33.03 31.44 -6.88
N GLU A 276 -33.31 30.91 -5.70
CA GLU A 276 -34.63 30.96 -5.08
C GLU A 276 -34.57 32.02 -3.98
N SER A 277 -35.53 32.93 -3.95
CA SER A 277 -35.58 33.96 -2.91
C SER A 277 -37.03 34.23 -2.53
N GLU A 278 -37.30 34.33 -1.23
CA GLU A 278 -38.60 34.79 -0.74
C GLU A 278 -38.89 36.24 -1.19
N ALA A 279 -37.85 37.03 -1.49
CA ALA A 279 -37.94 38.37 -2.06
C ALA A 279 -38.02 38.39 -3.60
N ALA A 280 -38.14 37.23 -4.28
CA ALA A 280 -38.08 37.09 -5.74
C ALA A 280 -39.21 37.80 -6.51
N PHE A 281 -40.20 38.36 -5.82
CA PHE A 281 -41.31 39.11 -6.41
C PHE A 281 -41.13 40.65 -6.36
N GLY A 282 -39.98 41.16 -5.90
CA GLY A 282 -39.65 42.60 -5.84
C GLY A 282 -38.39 43.03 -6.61
N LEU A 283 -37.97 44.30 -6.47
CA LEU A 283 -36.80 44.91 -7.17
C LEU A 283 -35.46 44.17 -6.93
N LEU A 284 -35.36 43.37 -5.87
CA LEU A 284 -34.22 42.50 -5.59
C LEU A 284 -34.07 41.37 -6.63
N GLY A 285 -35.18 40.91 -7.22
CA GLY A 285 -35.16 39.90 -8.29
C GLY A 285 -34.46 40.38 -9.56
N THR A 286 -34.46 41.68 -9.87
CA THR A 286 -33.74 42.24 -11.03
C THR A 286 -32.24 42.35 -10.81
N ALA A 287 -31.81 42.77 -9.61
CA ALA A 287 -30.39 42.83 -9.27
C ALA A 287 -29.78 41.43 -9.13
N ALA A 288 -30.51 40.48 -8.53
CA ALA A 288 -30.10 39.09 -8.45
C ALA A 288 -29.92 38.45 -9.83
N ARG A 289 -30.89 38.62 -10.76
CA ARG A 289 -30.77 38.11 -12.14
C ARG A 289 -29.58 38.70 -12.90
N ALA A 290 -29.26 39.98 -12.68
CA ALA A 290 -28.11 40.62 -13.31
C ALA A 290 -26.76 40.09 -12.77
N ALA A 291 -26.72 39.63 -11.51
CA ALA A 291 -25.52 39.08 -10.89
C ALA A 291 -25.28 37.59 -11.22
N ILE A 292 -26.31 36.84 -11.65
CA ILE A 292 -26.22 35.40 -11.94
C ILE A 292 -25.07 35.05 -12.92
N PRO A 293 -24.92 35.69 -14.09
CA PRO A 293 -23.85 35.33 -15.03
C PRO A 293 -22.45 35.60 -14.47
N TYR A 294 -22.30 36.66 -13.68
CA TYR A 294 -21.03 36.98 -13.01
C TYR A 294 -20.72 35.94 -11.92
N LEU A 295 -21.70 35.59 -11.09
CA LEU A 295 -21.57 34.54 -10.08
C LEU A 295 -21.24 33.18 -10.72
N GLN A 296 -21.90 32.81 -11.81
CA GLN A 296 -21.60 31.58 -12.55
C GLN A 296 -20.16 31.57 -13.07
N LYS A 297 -19.69 32.68 -13.65
CA LYS A 297 -18.31 32.81 -14.14
C LYS A 297 -17.30 32.73 -12.99
N THR A 298 -17.51 33.48 -11.91
CA THR A 298 -16.62 33.47 -10.75
C THR A 298 -16.61 32.11 -10.07
N LEU A 299 -17.76 31.44 -9.93
CA LEU A 299 -17.82 30.08 -9.38
C LEU A 299 -17.12 29.08 -10.31
N ALA A 300 -17.29 29.16 -11.62
CA ALA A 300 -16.58 28.30 -12.57
C ALA A 300 -15.05 28.51 -12.55
N GLU A 301 -14.60 29.75 -12.35
CA GLU A 301 -13.17 30.09 -12.29
C GLU A 301 -12.54 29.80 -10.93
N LYS A 302 -13.29 29.92 -9.82
CA LYS A 302 -12.78 29.84 -8.45
C LYS A 302 -13.17 28.56 -7.70
N ALA A 303 -14.09 27.74 -8.22
CA ALA A 303 -14.43 26.44 -7.65
C ALA A 303 -13.38 25.36 -8.03
N THR A 304 -12.11 25.68 -7.78
CA THR A 304 -11.00 24.76 -7.92
C THR A 304 -10.41 24.48 -6.54
N VAL A 305 -10.39 23.22 -6.13
CA VAL A 305 -9.73 22.79 -4.90
C VAL A 305 -8.38 22.19 -5.26
N ASP A 306 -7.30 22.75 -4.72
CA ASP A 306 -5.96 22.17 -4.86
C ASP A 306 -5.83 20.94 -3.94
N LEU A 307 -5.55 19.79 -4.56
CA LEU A 307 -5.45 18.51 -3.86
C LEU A 307 -4.00 18.15 -3.51
N LYS A 308 -3.00 18.89 -3.99
CA LYS A 308 -1.57 18.63 -3.72
C LYS A 308 -1.25 18.55 -2.22
N PRO A 309 -1.77 19.43 -1.34
CA PRO A 309 -1.49 19.35 0.10
C PRO A 309 -2.03 18.06 0.73
N PHE A 310 -3.20 17.59 0.29
CA PHE A 310 -3.81 16.35 0.78
C PHE A 310 -3.01 15.12 0.33
N ALA A 311 -2.58 15.10 -0.94
CA ALA A 311 -1.72 14.04 -1.46
C ALA A 311 -0.37 13.99 -0.72
N ALA A 312 0.30 15.13 -0.54
CA ALA A 312 1.58 15.19 0.18
C ALA A 312 1.46 14.67 1.63
N ASN A 313 0.36 14.98 2.31
CA ASN A 313 0.09 14.50 3.66
C ASN A 313 -0.15 12.98 3.70
N ALA A 314 -0.96 12.47 2.77
CA ALA A 314 -1.20 11.04 2.62
C ALA A 314 0.12 10.29 2.35
N GLN A 315 0.96 10.81 1.44
CA GLN A 315 2.28 10.24 1.14
C GLN A 315 3.15 10.15 2.40
N LYS A 316 3.23 11.23 3.19
CA LYS A 316 4.01 11.25 4.43
C LYS A 316 3.53 10.21 5.44
N LYS A 317 2.22 10.00 5.56
CA LYS A 317 1.64 9.01 6.47
C LYS A 317 1.85 7.58 6.01
N ILE A 318 1.68 7.29 4.72
CA ILE A 318 1.98 5.97 4.17
C ILE A 318 3.47 5.68 4.32
N ALA A 319 4.35 6.65 4.06
CA ALA A 319 5.79 6.50 4.27
C ALA A 319 6.15 6.22 5.75
N ALA A 320 5.52 6.92 6.70
CA ALA A 320 5.71 6.66 8.13
C ALA A 320 5.23 5.26 8.54
N MET A 321 4.09 4.81 8.01
CA MET A 321 3.57 3.46 8.24
C MET A 321 4.53 2.40 7.68
N ILE A 322 5.04 2.62 6.48
CA ILE A 322 6.03 1.76 5.85
C ILE A 322 7.30 1.70 6.70
N ALA A 323 7.76 2.83 7.25
CA ALA A 323 8.91 2.87 8.15
C ALA A 323 8.67 2.06 9.44
N ASP A 324 7.45 2.01 9.97
CA ASP A 324 7.11 1.14 11.11
C ASP A 324 7.22 -0.35 10.77
N PHE A 325 7.00 -0.75 9.52
CA PHE A 325 7.27 -2.12 9.05
C PHE A 325 8.76 -2.43 8.90
N GLN A 326 9.64 -1.41 8.88
CA GLN A 326 11.10 -1.60 8.73
C GLN A 326 11.81 -1.93 10.06
N LYS A 327 11.09 -2.05 11.18
CA LYS A 327 11.71 -2.44 12.45
C LYS A 327 12.23 -3.87 12.37
N ASN A 328 13.55 -4.02 12.54
CA ASN A 328 14.27 -5.28 12.59
C ASN A 328 13.68 -6.17 13.71
N GLU A 329 13.00 -7.24 13.31
CA GLU A 329 12.82 -8.43 14.15
C GLU A 329 13.90 -9.44 13.71
N ASP A 330 14.45 -10.21 14.67
CA ASP A 330 15.64 -11.08 14.46
C ASP A 330 15.57 -11.89 13.15
N GLY A 331 16.49 -11.60 12.22
CA GLY A 331 16.67 -12.33 10.95
C GLY A 331 15.95 -11.77 9.71
N LEU A 332 15.18 -10.68 9.82
CA LEU A 332 14.45 -10.05 8.71
C LEU A 332 14.73 -8.55 8.63
N ARG A 333 15.23 -8.06 7.49
CA ARG A 333 15.35 -6.63 7.16
C ARG A 333 14.36 -6.28 6.06
N VAL A 334 13.40 -5.41 6.36
CA VAL A 334 12.46 -4.86 5.38
C VAL A 334 12.93 -3.46 4.99
N SER A 335 13.08 -3.20 3.69
CA SER A 335 13.36 -1.88 3.11
C SER A 335 12.19 -1.53 2.20
N ALA A 336 11.69 -0.31 2.31
CA ALA A 336 10.52 0.08 1.54
C ALA A 336 10.53 1.58 1.25
N GLU A 337 10.17 1.94 0.03
CA GLU A 337 10.20 3.29 -0.52
C GLU A 337 8.91 3.54 -1.32
N ILE A 338 8.36 4.76 -1.23
CA ILE A 338 7.27 5.21 -2.11
C ILE A 338 7.89 6.21 -3.08
N SER A 339 7.95 5.86 -4.35
CA SER A 339 8.52 6.72 -5.40
C SER A 339 7.52 7.74 -5.94
N LYS A 340 6.20 7.44 -5.87
CA LYS A 340 5.16 8.32 -6.40
C LYS A 340 3.84 8.16 -5.65
N LEU A 341 3.11 9.26 -5.47
CA LEU A 341 1.69 9.24 -5.10
C LEU A 341 0.94 10.24 -5.99
N ARG A 342 -0.14 9.81 -6.64
CA ARG A 342 -0.98 10.68 -7.48
C ARG A 342 -2.45 10.39 -7.30
N LEU A 343 -3.32 11.37 -7.52
CA LEU A 343 -4.76 11.13 -7.67
C LEU A 343 -5.05 10.68 -9.10
N ALA A 344 -5.67 9.50 -9.22
CA ALA A 344 -5.94 8.81 -10.47
C ALA A 344 -7.34 9.07 -11.00
N SER A 345 -8.38 9.12 -10.16
CA SER A 345 -9.74 9.41 -10.64
C SER A 345 -10.67 9.94 -9.55
N ILE A 346 -11.85 10.40 -9.96
CA ILE A 346 -12.94 10.78 -9.07
C ILE A 346 -14.26 10.16 -9.54
N ALA A 347 -15.08 9.71 -8.59
CA ALA A 347 -16.43 9.19 -8.77
C ALA A 347 -17.30 9.64 -7.60
N PHE A 348 -18.62 9.51 -7.70
CA PHE A 348 -19.53 9.75 -6.57
C PHE A 348 -20.82 8.97 -6.74
N ASP A 349 -21.50 8.75 -5.62
CA ASP A 349 -22.82 8.15 -5.56
C ASP A 349 -23.76 9.01 -4.70
N SER A 350 -24.96 8.49 -4.38
CA SER A 350 -25.95 9.19 -3.56
C SER A 350 -25.48 9.61 -2.16
N LYS A 351 -24.37 9.04 -1.65
CA LYS A 351 -23.91 9.22 -0.27
C LYS A 351 -22.46 9.69 -0.17
N THR A 352 -21.63 9.42 -1.18
CA THR A 352 -20.19 9.58 -1.08
C THR A 352 -19.58 10.22 -2.32
N LEU A 353 -18.51 11.00 -2.11
CA LEU A 353 -17.55 11.40 -3.13
C LEU A 353 -16.31 10.52 -3.00
N ARG A 354 -16.00 9.74 -4.04
CA ARG A 354 -14.87 8.82 -4.15
C ARG A 354 -13.73 9.45 -4.93
N VAL A 355 -12.55 9.64 -4.34
CA VAL A 355 -11.32 9.98 -5.07
C VAL A 355 -10.40 8.77 -5.07
N ILE A 356 -9.83 8.33 -6.18
CA ILE A 356 -8.86 7.21 -6.20
C ILE A 356 -7.45 7.80 -6.26
N ALA A 357 -6.60 7.47 -5.28
CA ALA A 357 -5.16 7.73 -5.36
C ALA A 357 -4.39 6.47 -5.74
N GLU A 358 -3.30 6.62 -6.46
CA GLU A 358 -2.34 5.57 -6.78
C GLU A 358 -1.00 5.92 -6.15
N ALA A 359 -0.50 5.03 -5.29
CA ALA A 359 0.87 5.09 -4.79
C ALA A 359 1.72 4.06 -5.53
N GLU A 360 2.87 4.48 -6.08
CA GLU A 360 3.90 3.60 -6.59
C GLU A 360 5.10 3.59 -5.64
N GLY A 361 5.66 2.41 -5.40
CA GLY A 361 6.82 2.25 -4.51
C GLY A 361 7.54 0.93 -4.72
N ALA A 362 8.54 0.65 -3.90
CA ALA A 362 9.22 -0.63 -3.84
C ALA A 362 9.37 -1.13 -2.41
N ILE A 363 9.13 -2.42 -2.19
CA ILE A 363 9.40 -3.09 -0.91
C ILE A 363 10.36 -4.25 -1.20
N ASN A 364 11.51 -4.22 -0.54
CA ASN A 364 12.52 -5.27 -0.56
C ASN A 364 12.58 -5.92 0.82
N VAL A 365 12.41 -7.23 0.89
CA VAL A 365 12.55 -8.01 2.12
C VAL A 365 13.82 -8.85 2.01
N TYR A 366 14.75 -8.64 2.94
CA TYR A 366 16.00 -9.38 3.04
C TYR A 366 15.90 -10.31 4.24
N VAL A 367 16.17 -11.60 4.03
CA VAL A 367 16.37 -12.56 5.12
C VAL A 367 17.87 -12.55 5.45
N THR A 368 18.23 -12.05 6.62
CA THR A 368 19.63 -11.88 7.04
C THR A 368 20.15 -13.03 7.90
N ALA A 369 19.26 -13.87 8.44
CA ALA A 369 19.61 -15.10 9.15
C ALA A 369 18.53 -16.17 8.90
N LEU A 370 18.98 -17.40 8.61
CA LEU A 370 18.11 -18.58 8.65
C LEU A 370 18.03 -19.08 10.11
N PRO A 371 16.91 -19.71 10.54
CA PRO A 371 16.84 -20.35 11.84
C PRO A 371 18.02 -21.31 12.04
N ALA A 372 18.56 -21.38 13.26
CA ALA A 372 19.62 -22.33 13.58
C ALA A 372 19.16 -23.76 13.18
N LEU A 373 19.92 -24.39 12.27
CA LEU A 373 19.64 -25.73 11.72
C LEU A 373 19.85 -26.84 12.76
#